data_AF-A0A9D6MYR9-F1
#
_entry.id   AF-A0A9D6MYR9-F1
#
_cell.length_a   1.000
_cell.length_b   1.000
_cell.length_c   1.000
_cell.angle_alpha   90.00
_cell.angle_beta   90.00
_cell.angle_gamma   90.00
#
_symmetry.space_group_name_H-M   'P 1'
#
loop_
_entity.id
_entity.type
_entity.pdbx_description
1 polymer ?
#
loop_
_entity_poly.entity_id
_entity_poly.type
_entity_poly.pdbx_seq_one_letter_code
_entity_poly.pdbx_strand_id
1 'polypeptide(L)' 'MASGVNVKKLKGFSPPLYRMRSGGYRELYRIYGTEIVILRVIDRKELERAIKKFR' A
#
# COMPACT_ATOMS: atom_id res chain seq x y z
N MET A 1 -15.33 10.02 -12.48
CA MET A 1 -14.06 10.77 -12.34
C MET A 1 -14.03 11.43 -10.96
N ALA A 2 -12.95 11.20 -10.20
CA ALA A 2 -12.50 11.85 -8.96
C ALA A 2 -11.78 10.77 -8.13
N SER A 3 -10.61 10.92 -7.53
CA SER A 3 -9.79 12.11 -7.26
C SER A 3 -8.48 11.62 -6.62
N GLY A 4 -7.34 12.05 -7.17
CA GLY A 4 -6.03 11.98 -6.50
C GLY A 4 -5.42 10.58 -6.40
N VAL A 5 -4.21 10.42 -6.94
CA VAL A 5 -3.36 9.27 -6.64
C VAL A 5 -3.20 9.21 -5.11
N ASN A 6 -3.81 8.22 -4.47
CA ASN A 6 -4.02 8.17 -3.02
C ASN A 6 -2.78 7.57 -2.31
N VAL A 7 -1.62 8.17 -2.58
CA VAL A 7 -0.32 7.77 -2.06
C VAL A 7 -0.13 8.33 -0.66
N LYS A 8 0.30 7.49 0.27
CA LYS A 8 0.63 7.88 1.64
C LYS A 8 1.99 7.30 2.04
N LYS A 9 2.90 8.15 2.52
CA LYS A 9 4.11 7.71 3.23
C LYS A 9 3.71 7.16 4.60
N LEU A 10 4.12 5.94 4.91
CA LEU A 10 3.85 5.29 6.20
C LEU A 10 4.88 5.75 7.25
N LYS A 11 4.42 5.93 8.49
CA LYS A 11 5.27 6.32 9.63
C LYS A 11 5.95 5.07 10.22
N GLY A 12 7.13 5.24 10.81
CA GLY A 12 7.85 4.18 11.54
C GLY A 12 8.69 3.25 10.66
N PHE A 13 8.90 3.56 9.39
CA PHE A 13 9.70 2.75 8.48
C PHE A 13 10.98 3.47 8.05
N SER A 14 12.12 2.76 8.17
CA SER A 14 13.40 3.12 7.56
C SER A 14 13.93 1.88 6.82
N PRO A 15 14.14 1.93 5.49
CA PRO A 15 13.93 3.07 4.59
C PRO A 15 12.43 3.41 4.36
N PRO A 16 12.11 4.61 3.85
CA PRO A 16 10.74 5.08 3.64
C PRO A 16 9.84 4.07 2.91
N LEU A 17 8.66 3.79 3.48
CA LEU A 17 7.66 2.93 2.88
C LEU A 17 6.43 3.74 2.46
N TYR A 18 5.94 3.49 1.25
CA TYR A 18 4.78 4.17 0.69
C TYR A 18 3.64 3.18 0.46
N ARG A 19 2.41 3.69 0.54
CA ARG A 19 1.20 2.96 0.20
C ARG A 19 0.40 3.72 -0.84
N MET A 20 0.13 3.09 -1.97
CA MET A 20 -0.86 3.57 -2.94
C MET A 20 -2.19 2.82 -2.76
N ARG A 21 -3.30 3.51 -3.01
CA ARG A 21 -4.61 2.86 -3.16
C ARG A 21 -5.01 2.93 -4.62
N SER A 22 -5.26 1.76 -5.21
CA SER A 22 -5.71 1.62 -6.59
C SER A 22 -6.98 0.78 -6.58
N GLY A 23 -8.14 1.45 -6.63
CA GLY A 23 -9.45 0.80 -6.52
C GLY A 23 -9.57 -0.08 -5.26
N GLY A 24 -9.70 -1.40 -5.47
CA GLY A 24 -9.81 -2.41 -4.42
C GLY A 24 -8.48 -2.86 -3.81
N TYR A 25 -7.35 -2.38 -4.31
CA TYR A 25 -6.02 -2.83 -3.91
C TYR A 25 -5.26 -1.77 -3.11
N ARG A 26 -4.33 -2.26 -2.30
CA ARG A 26 -3.32 -1.45 -1.61
C ARG A 26 -1.94 -1.97 -1.99
N GLU A 27 -1.14 -1.10 -2.55
CA GLU A 27 0.21 -1.42 -3.00
C GLU A 27 1.20 -0.83 -1.99
N LEU A 28 2.13 -1.64 -1.52
CA LEU A 28 3.25 -1.22 -0.68
C LEU A 28 4.50 -1.19 -1.54
N TYR A 29 5.16 -0.04 -1.58
CA TYR A 29 6.33 0.15 -2.43
C TYR A 29 7.35 1.08 -1.78
N ARG A 30 8.57 1.02 -2.29
CA ARG A 30 9.66 1.93 -1.95
C ARG A 30 10.17 2.61 -3.21
N ILE A 31 10.73 3.80 -3.02
CA ILE A 31 11.36 4.58 -4.08
C ILE A 31 12.86 4.60 -3.79
N TYR A 32 13.66 4.17 -4.75
CA TYR A 32 15.12 4.14 -4.70
C TYR A 32 15.66 4.90 -5.92
N GLY A 33 16.00 6.17 -5.75
CA GLY A 33 16.40 7.02 -6.88
C GLY A 33 15.29 7.11 -7.93
N THR A 34 15.54 6.56 -9.11
CA THR A 34 14.59 6.50 -10.25
C THR A 34 13.78 5.21 -10.29
N GLU A 35 13.98 4.30 -9.35
CA GLU A 35 13.33 2.99 -9.32
C GLU A 35 12.19 2.94 -8.29
N ILE A 36 11.09 2.28 -8.67
CA ILE A 36 9.99 1.95 -7.77
C ILE A 36 9.96 0.45 -7.56
N VAL A 37 10.20 0.02 -6.33
CA VAL A 37 10.17 -1.39 -5.94
C VAL A 37 8.84 -1.69 -5.26
N ILE A 38 7.97 -2.43 -5.92
CA ILE A 38 6.72 -2.93 -5.34
C ILE A 38 7.04 -4.12 -4.44
N LEU A 39 6.77 -3.97 -3.14
CA LEU A 39 7.01 -5.02 -2.15
C LEU A 39 5.82 -5.98 -2.04
N ARG A 40 4.60 -5.44 -2.14
CA ARG A 40 3.38 -6.24 -2.04
C ARG A 40 2.19 -5.51 -2.66
N VAL A 41 1.32 -6.28 -3.30
CA VAL A 41 -0.03 -5.85 -3.70
C VAL A 41 -1.03 -6.62 -2.84
N ILE A 42 -1.97 -5.91 -2.22
CA ILE A 42 -2.90 -6.48 -1.24
C ILE A 42 -4.33 -6.19 -1.69
N ASP A 43 -5.13 -7.24 -1.88
CA ASP A 43 -6.58 -7.09 -2.04
C ASP A 43 -7.22 -6.65 -0.72
N ARG A 44 -8.08 -5.62 -0.79
CA ARG A 44 -8.76 -5.07 0.39
C ARG A 44 -9.64 -6.09 1.10
N LYS A 45 -10.45 -6.84 0.36
CA LYS A 45 -11.43 -7.78 0.91
C LYS A 45 -10.71 -8.96 1.54
N GLU A 46 -9.65 -9.43 0.93
CA GLU A 46 -8.80 -10.49 1.48
C GLU A 46 -8.16 -10.04 2.80
N LEU A 47 -7.58 -8.84 2.83
CA LEU A 47 -7.00 -8.29 4.06
C LEU A 47 -8.04 -8.15 5.19
N GLU A 48 -9.22 -7.62 4.87
CA GLU A 48 -10.32 -7.49 5.84
C GLU A 48 -10.77 -8.85 6.37
N ARG A 49 -10.85 -9.89 5.52
CA ARG A 49 -11.15 -11.26 5.94
C ARG A 49 -10.06 -11.86 6.82
N ALA A 50 -8.79 -11.64 6.48
CA ALA A 50 -7.67 -12.14 7.26
C ALA A 50 -7.65 -11.51 8.66
N ILE A 51 -7.80 -10.19 8.76
CA ILE A 51 -7.85 -9.48 10.06
C ILE A 51 -9.00 -9.99 10.93
N LYS A 52 -10.18 -10.25 10.35
CA LYS A 52 -11.32 -10.82 11.08
C LYS A 52 -11.06 -12.20 11.68
N LYS A 53 -10.12 -12.97 11.12
CA LYS A 53 -9.75 -14.30 11.67
C LYS A 53 -8.79 -14.23 12.86
N PHE A 54 -8.12 -13.09 13.06
CA PHE A 54 -7.20 -12.85 14.17
C PHE A 54 -7.85 -12.11 15.35
N ARG A 55 -9.18 -11.94 15.31
CA ARG A 55 -9.98 -11.22 16.30
C ARG A 55 -11.08 -12.13 16.80
#